data_AF-A0A395NK55-F1
#
_entry.id   AF-A0A395NK55-F1
#
_cell.length_a   1.000
_cell.length_b   1.000
_cell.length_c   1.000
_cell.angle_alpha   90.00
_cell.angle_beta   90.00
_cell.angle_gamma   90.00
#
_symmetry.space_group_name_H-M   'P 1'
#
loop_
_entity.id
_entity.type
_entity.pdbx_description
1 polymer ?
#
loop_
_entity_poly.entity_id
_entity_poly.type
_entity_poly.pdbx_seq_one_letter_code
_entity_poly.pdbx_strand_id
1 'polypeptide(L)'
;MAPTSGVRNALHSRVAKQDSKIADRLRGELDSLNDGETLSTAFDNVLIGDDTPPNAIHELEYLQSLCELAGQDQLLIEFLVRAESATQLSDVAIQLYYSPDLVSKHPQSISIFRANLFSREPNVVLLSAIRAHKLLRGHRLKTAAEKALTAAVESDMTIMSPEFRTLIYSQDFFARLPDGTAVDPEEAYKLLKSLQVLQYIVTDPQQIDSLLQAGLYSAHRVALLSKSTFTTLIQDQPGMSQDIASRIHDQATSIDLHNQEKWFSEALAMRTVESEACQEFATSSSTLHDTPSIILLQNVTSRSICS
;
A
#
# COMPACT_ATOMS: atom_id res chain seq x y z
N MET A 1 14.56 -5.65 24.20
CA MET A 1 14.38 -4.89 25.45
C MET A 1 13.15 -5.44 26.13
N ALA A 2 13.25 -5.89 27.37
CA ALA A 2 12.11 -6.47 28.07
C ALA A 2 10.96 -5.45 28.22
N PRO A 3 9.70 -5.87 28.04
CA PRO A 3 8.56 -4.97 28.15
C PRO A 3 8.36 -4.52 29.59
N THR A 4 7.95 -3.27 29.76
CA THR A 4 7.64 -2.69 31.08
C THR A 4 6.42 -3.36 31.71
N SER A 5 6.29 -3.26 33.04
CA SER A 5 5.10 -3.77 33.74
C SER A 5 3.79 -3.17 33.21
N GLY A 6 3.81 -1.90 32.76
CA GLY A 6 2.66 -1.22 32.16
C GLY A 6 2.18 -1.91 30.87
N VAL A 7 3.11 -2.20 29.95
CA VAL A 7 2.82 -2.92 28.70
C VAL A 7 2.35 -4.35 28.99
N ARG A 8 3.02 -5.10 29.87
CA ARG A 8 2.62 -6.47 30.22
C ARG A 8 1.20 -6.52 30.80
N ASN A 9 0.89 -5.61 31.71
CA ASN A 9 -0.43 -5.52 32.34
C ASN A 9 -1.52 -5.13 31.32
N ALA A 10 -1.22 -4.20 30.41
CA ALA A 10 -2.14 -3.81 29.35
C ALA A 10 -2.43 -4.99 28.40
N LEU A 11 -1.40 -5.69 27.94
CA LEU A 11 -1.53 -6.86 27.06
C LEU A 11 -2.32 -7.99 27.73
N HIS A 12 -1.96 -8.38 28.96
CA HIS A 12 -2.69 -9.40 29.69
C HIS A 12 -4.16 -9.00 29.89
N SER A 13 -4.41 -7.77 30.33
CA SER A 13 -5.78 -7.29 30.57
C SER A 13 -6.62 -7.28 29.29
N ARG A 14 -6.01 -7.01 28.12
CA ARG A 14 -6.72 -7.00 26.83
C ARG A 14 -7.04 -8.42 26.39
N VAL A 15 -6.06 -9.32 26.40
CA VAL A 15 -6.23 -10.71 25.99
C VAL A 15 -7.16 -11.47 26.94
N ALA A 16 -7.12 -11.18 28.25
CA ALA A 16 -7.96 -11.86 29.26
C ALA A 16 -9.46 -11.61 29.06
N LYS A 17 -9.84 -10.52 28.38
CA LYS A 17 -11.24 -10.27 28.00
C LYS A 17 -11.74 -11.22 26.91
N GLN A 18 -10.84 -11.73 26.08
CA GLN A 18 -11.14 -12.69 25.01
C GLN A 18 -10.98 -14.14 25.50
N ASP A 19 -9.85 -14.44 26.12
CA ASP A 19 -9.54 -15.76 26.68
C ASP A 19 -8.53 -15.66 27.83
N SER A 20 -8.96 -16.02 29.03
CA SER A 20 -8.12 -16.02 30.24
C SER A 20 -6.93 -16.98 30.17
N LYS A 21 -7.06 -18.15 29.52
CA LYS A 21 -5.98 -19.13 29.43
C LYS A 21 -4.87 -18.64 28.50
N ILE A 22 -5.27 -18.04 27.37
CA ILE A 22 -4.31 -17.45 26.43
C ILE A 22 -3.61 -16.24 27.06
N ALA A 23 -4.33 -15.43 27.82
CA ALA A 23 -3.74 -14.31 28.56
C ALA A 23 -2.67 -14.79 29.55
N ASP A 24 -2.94 -15.86 30.31
CA ASP A 24 -1.99 -16.42 31.26
C ASP A 24 -0.77 -17.04 30.57
N ARG A 25 -0.95 -17.70 29.42
CA ARG A 25 0.16 -18.18 28.57
C ARG A 25 1.02 -17.00 28.09
N LEU A 26 0.39 -15.95 27.53
CA LEU A 26 1.10 -14.76 27.08
C LEU A 26 1.87 -14.09 28.22
N ARG A 27 1.28 -13.99 29.42
CA ARG A 27 2.00 -13.47 30.60
C ARG A 27 3.22 -14.32 30.93
N GLY A 28 3.09 -15.64 30.90
CA GLY A 28 4.22 -16.56 31.11
C GLY A 28 5.35 -16.30 30.13
N GLU A 29 5.05 -16.20 28.84
CA GLU A 29 6.03 -15.88 27.79
C GLU A 29 6.67 -14.51 27.99
N LEU A 30 5.87 -13.48 28.31
CA LEU A 30 6.35 -12.13 28.59
C LEU A 30 7.25 -12.04 29.83
N ASP A 31 7.01 -12.90 30.83
CA ASP A 31 7.81 -12.98 32.04
C ASP A 31 9.10 -13.78 31.85
N SER A 32 9.12 -14.72 30.89
CA SER A 32 10.33 -15.45 30.50
C SER A 32 11.22 -14.73 29.49
N LEU A 33 10.79 -13.58 28.95
CA LEU A 33 11.58 -12.81 27.98
C LEU A 33 12.94 -12.39 28.59
N ASN A 34 14.02 -12.91 28.00
CA ASN A 34 15.39 -12.59 28.36
C ASN A 34 15.92 -11.33 27.66
N ASP A 35 17.10 -10.87 28.07
CA ASP A 35 17.83 -9.79 27.40
C ASP A 35 18.16 -10.17 25.94
N GLY A 36 17.40 -9.62 25.00
CA GLY A 36 17.58 -9.81 23.56
C GLY A 36 16.34 -10.32 22.84
N GLU A 37 15.39 -10.90 23.57
CA GLU A 37 14.13 -11.35 23.01
C GLU A 37 13.16 -10.17 22.83
N THR A 38 12.22 -10.33 21.88
CA THR A 38 11.29 -9.28 21.46
C THR A 38 9.86 -9.66 21.85
N LEU A 39 8.97 -8.66 21.89
CA LEU A 39 7.54 -8.90 22.05
C LEU A 39 6.99 -9.86 20.98
N SER A 40 7.49 -9.77 19.74
CA SER A 40 7.11 -10.68 18.65
C SER A 40 7.33 -12.14 19.03
N THR A 41 8.50 -12.46 19.62
CA THR A 41 8.83 -13.83 20.05
C THR A 41 7.82 -14.38 21.05
N ALA A 42 7.35 -13.55 22.00
CA ALA A 42 6.32 -13.96 22.94
C ALA A 42 4.97 -14.21 22.25
N PHE A 43 4.58 -13.39 21.26
CA PHE A 43 3.37 -13.62 20.47
C PHE A 43 3.46 -14.91 19.66
N ASP A 44 4.58 -15.13 18.95
CA ASP A 44 4.81 -16.30 18.11
C ASP A 44 4.72 -17.60 18.94
N ASN A 45 5.32 -17.62 20.14
CA ASN A 45 5.26 -18.78 21.04
C ASN A 45 3.82 -19.10 21.50
N VAL A 46 3.00 -18.08 21.72
CA VAL A 46 1.59 -18.29 22.09
C VAL A 46 0.79 -18.80 20.90
N LEU A 47 0.98 -18.20 19.72
CA LEU A 47 0.28 -18.51 18.46
C LEU A 47 0.55 -19.93 17.95
N ILE A 48 1.75 -20.48 18.19
CA ILE A 48 2.11 -21.86 17.79
C ILE A 48 1.32 -22.93 18.59
N GLY A 49 0.69 -22.58 19.71
CA GLY A 49 -0.07 -23.55 20.50
C GLY A 49 -1.35 -24.03 19.81
N ASP A 50 -1.48 -25.34 19.62
CA ASP A 50 -2.58 -26.02 18.91
C ASP A 50 -3.99 -25.72 19.46
N ASP A 51 -4.12 -25.24 20.71
CA ASP A 51 -5.39 -24.99 21.39
C ASP A 51 -5.84 -23.52 21.37
N THR A 52 -5.26 -22.66 20.51
CA THR A 52 -5.59 -21.23 20.49
C THR A 52 -6.87 -20.98 19.65
N PRO A 53 -7.95 -20.44 20.24
CA PRO A 53 -9.19 -20.23 19.51
C PRO A 53 -9.05 -19.12 18.46
N PRO A 54 -9.78 -19.17 17.32
CA PRO A 54 -9.58 -18.23 16.20
C PRO A 54 -9.70 -16.75 16.55
N ASN A 55 -10.60 -16.39 17.48
CA ASN A 55 -10.76 -15.02 17.95
C ASN A 55 -9.55 -14.53 18.75
N ALA A 56 -8.91 -15.40 19.54
CA ALA A 56 -7.68 -15.08 20.26
C ALA A 56 -6.49 -14.96 19.31
N ILE A 57 -6.43 -15.79 18.25
CA ILE A 57 -5.42 -15.67 17.19
C ILE A 57 -5.48 -14.27 16.57
N HIS A 58 -6.66 -13.85 16.11
CA HIS A 58 -6.83 -12.53 15.48
C HIS A 58 -6.44 -11.37 16.42
N GLU A 59 -6.83 -11.44 17.70
CA GLU A 59 -6.44 -10.42 18.68
C GLU A 59 -4.91 -10.39 18.91
N LEU A 60 -4.27 -11.56 19.00
CA LEU A 60 -2.81 -11.64 19.17
C LEU A 60 -2.06 -11.11 17.95
N GLU A 61 -2.50 -11.44 16.73
CA GLU A 61 -1.92 -10.92 15.48
C GLU A 61 -2.07 -9.39 15.36
N TYR A 62 -3.22 -8.87 15.78
CA TYR A 62 -3.46 -7.42 15.88
C TYR A 62 -2.51 -6.76 16.87
N LEU A 63 -2.39 -7.29 18.10
CA LEU A 63 -1.51 -6.75 19.14
C LEU A 63 -0.03 -6.85 18.76
N GLN A 64 0.38 -7.94 18.10
CA GLN A 64 1.72 -8.10 17.55
C GLN A 64 2.00 -7.01 16.51
N SER A 65 1.08 -6.80 15.57
CA SER A 65 1.19 -5.75 14.55
C SER A 65 1.31 -4.35 15.17
N LEU A 66 0.54 -4.04 16.22
CA LEU A 66 0.67 -2.78 16.95
C LEU A 66 2.06 -2.60 17.57
N CYS A 67 2.59 -3.65 18.20
CA CYS A 67 3.91 -3.62 18.82
C CYS A 67 5.01 -3.42 17.77
N GLU A 68 4.92 -4.10 16.63
CA GLU A 68 5.85 -3.92 15.51
C GLU A 68 5.85 -2.49 14.98
N LEU A 69 4.66 -1.91 14.76
CA LEU A 69 4.51 -0.55 14.25
C LEU A 69 5.04 0.50 15.23
N ALA A 70 4.78 0.32 16.53
CA ALA A 70 5.25 1.22 17.58
C ALA A 70 6.75 1.02 17.95
N GLY A 71 7.34 -0.09 17.50
CA GLY A 71 8.76 -0.40 17.70
C GLY A 71 9.09 -0.63 19.17
N GLN A 72 10.06 0.12 19.71
CA GLN A 72 10.53 -0.04 21.09
C GLN A 72 9.87 0.94 22.09
N ASP A 73 8.95 1.79 21.62
CA ASP A 73 8.32 2.80 22.46
C ASP A 73 7.23 2.21 23.36
N GLN A 74 7.64 1.85 24.57
CA GLN A 74 6.77 1.20 25.56
C GLN A 74 5.55 2.05 25.95
N LEU A 75 5.66 3.38 25.98
CA LEU A 75 4.50 4.23 26.33
C LEU A 75 3.48 4.25 25.20
N LEU A 76 3.96 4.31 23.94
CA LEU A 76 3.10 4.25 22.79
C LEU A 76 2.41 2.89 22.68
N ILE A 77 3.14 1.79 22.90
CA ILE A 77 2.56 0.44 22.94
C ILE A 77 1.48 0.36 24.02
N GLU A 78 1.78 0.77 25.26
CA GLU A 78 0.82 0.74 26.36
C GLU A 78 -0.44 1.55 26.04
N PHE A 79 -0.28 2.74 25.43
CA PHE A 79 -1.39 3.58 25.00
C PHE A 79 -2.26 2.89 23.94
N LEU A 80 -1.64 2.33 22.90
CA LEU A 80 -2.34 1.68 21.78
C LEU A 80 -3.08 0.42 22.24
N VAL A 81 -2.47 -0.41 23.08
CA VAL A 81 -3.09 -1.63 23.62
C VAL A 81 -4.32 -1.31 24.50
N ARG A 82 -4.31 -0.15 25.16
CA ARG A 82 -5.45 0.33 25.96
C ARG A 82 -6.56 0.98 25.15
N ALA A 83 -6.35 1.26 23.86
CA ALA A 83 -7.38 1.85 23.00
C ALA A 83 -8.44 0.79 22.64
N GLU A 84 -9.39 0.56 23.56
CA GLU A 84 -10.28 -0.59 23.48
C GLU A 84 -11.21 -0.61 22.26
N SER A 85 -11.46 0.57 21.67
CA SER A 85 -12.33 0.78 20.51
C SER A 85 -11.70 0.34 19.18
N ALA A 86 -10.43 -0.04 19.16
CA ALA A 86 -9.75 -0.56 17.98
C ALA A 86 -9.52 -2.06 18.11
N THR A 87 -9.80 -2.79 17.02
CA THR A 87 -9.67 -4.26 16.94
C THR A 87 -8.82 -4.72 15.75
N GLN A 88 -8.49 -3.79 14.86
CA GLN A 88 -7.68 -4.00 13.66
C GLN A 88 -6.88 -2.72 13.37
N LEU A 89 -5.84 -2.81 12.53
CA LEU A 89 -4.99 -1.66 12.19
C LEU A 89 -5.78 -0.54 11.48
N SER A 90 -6.78 -0.89 10.68
CA SER A 90 -7.68 0.07 10.04
C SER A 90 -8.40 0.97 11.05
N ASP A 91 -8.84 0.43 12.18
CA ASP A 91 -9.49 1.22 13.24
C ASP A 91 -8.52 2.23 13.85
N VAL A 92 -7.26 1.81 14.03
CA VAL A 92 -6.18 2.64 14.55
C VAL A 92 -5.84 3.77 13.57
N ALA A 93 -5.78 3.49 12.28
CA ALA A 93 -5.58 4.50 11.25
C ALA A 93 -6.71 5.54 11.23
N ILE A 94 -7.97 5.11 11.36
CA ILE A 94 -9.13 6.02 11.38
C ILE A 94 -9.15 6.86 12.67
N GLN A 95 -9.01 6.22 13.82
CA GLN A 95 -9.25 6.84 15.12
C GLN A 95 -8.03 7.64 15.61
N LEU A 96 -6.81 7.15 15.36
CA LEU A 96 -5.62 7.61 16.05
C LEU A 96 -4.57 8.25 15.14
N TYR A 97 -4.60 8.08 13.82
CA TYR A 97 -3.54 8.58 12.94
C TYR A 97 -3.29 10.08 13.12
N TYR A 98 -4.34 10.90 13.16
CA TYR A 98 -4.23 12.35 13.41
C TYR A 98 -4.58 12.75 14.85
N SER A 99 -4.73 11.79 15.76
CA SER A 99 -5.04 12.12 17.16
C SER A 99 -3.87 12.90 17.79
N PRO A 100 -4.15 14.04 18.46
CA PRO A 100 -3.15 14.76 19.24
C PRO A 100 -2.82 14.03 20.56
N ASP A 101 -3.65 13.06 20.96
CA ASP A 101 -3.56 12.38 22.26
C ASP A 101 -2.58 11.20 22.27
N LEU A 102 -1.91 10.92 21.14
CA LEU A 102 -0.89 9.87 21.08
C LEU A 102 0.23 10.16 22.08
N VAL A 103 0.43 9.23 23.02
CA VAL A 103 1.42 9.35 24.09
C VAL A 103 2.70 8.62 23.69
N SER A 104 3.83 9.32 23.77
CA SER A 104 5.17 8.76 23.54
C SER A 104 6.22 9.56 24.29
N LYS A 105 7.33 8.92 24.68
CA LYS A 105 8.50 9.62 25.23
C LYS A 105 9.27 10.40 24.17
N HIS A 106 9.17 9.99 22.91
CA HIS A 106 9.97 10.50 21.80
C HIS A 106 9.05 10.85 20.63
N PRO A 107 8.88 12.14 20.28
CA PRO A 107 8.04 12.55 19.16
C PRO A 107 8.37 11.82 17.85
N GLN A 108 9.62 11.43 17.64
CA GLN A 108 10.06 10.65 16.49
C GLN A 108 9.41 9.26 16.43
N SER A 109 9.14 8.61 17.57
CA SER A 109 8.44 7.31 17.61
C SER A 109 7.04 7.43 17.02
N ILE A 110 6.32 8.53 17.29
CA ILE A 110 5.00 8.78 16.71
C ILE A 110 5.11 8.96 15.19
N SER A 111 6.11 9.70 14.72
CA SER A 111 6.35 9.87 13.28
C SER A 111 6.67 8.54 12.59
N ILE A 112 7.51 7.70 13.20
CA ILE A 112 7.86 6.36 12.69
C ILE A 112 6.62 5.47 12.68
N PHE A 113 5.87 5.43 13.78
CA PHE A 113 4.62 4.69 13.87
C PHE A 113 3.63 5.09 12.76
N ARG A 114 3.41 6.39 12.55
CA ARG A 114 2.53 6.91 11.49
C ARG A 114 3.04 6.54 10.10
N ALA A 115 4.34 6.62 9.85
CA ALA A 115 4.92 6.24 8.56
C ALA A 115 4.72 4.73 8.30
N ASN A 116 4.97 3.88 9.31
CA ASN A 116 4.79 2.44 9.20
C ASN A 116 3.31 2.07 9.03
N LEU A 117 2.41 2.72 9.78
CA LEU A 117 0.97 2.52 9.65
C LEU A 117 0.47 2.96 8.27
N PHE A 118 1.00 4.06 7.73
CA PHE A 118 0.68 4.47 6.36
C PHE A 118 1.15 3.45 5.32
N SER A 119 2.33 2.87 5.51
CA SER A 119 2.83 1.82 4.62
C SER A 119 2.00 0.53 4.68
N ARG A 120 1.41 0.18 5.84
CA ARG A 120 0.59 -1.03 6.01
C ARG A 120 -0.87 -0.83 5.63
N GLU A 121 -1.46 0.31 6.00
CA GLU A 121 -2.88 0.64 5.82
C GLU A 121 -3.08 1.88 4.93
N PRO A 122 -2.61 1.83 3.67
CA PRO A 122 -2.50 3.01 2.82
C PRO A 122 -3.85 3.68 2.53
N ASN A 123 -4.83 2.88 2.11
CA ASN A 123 -6.17 3.37 1.75
C ASN A 123 -6.86 4.02 2.95
N VAL A 124 -6.71 3.41 4.13
CA VAL A 124 -7.34 3.86 5.37
C VAL A 124 -6.71 5.17 5.85
N VAL A 125 -5.39 5.28 5.79
CA VAL A 125 -4.68 6.51 6.16
C VAL A 125 -4.99 7.65 5.18
N LEU A 126 -5.06 7.37 3.87
CA LEU A 126 -5.50 8.36 2.87
C LEU A 126 -6.93 8.83 3.13
N LEU A 127 -7.86 7.90 3.42
CA LEU A 127 -9.24 8.23 3.79
C LEU A 127 -9.28 9.13 5.03
N SER A 128 -8.51 8.77 6.05
CA SER A 128 -8.40 9.52 7.31
C SER A 128 -7.83 10.93 7.06
N ALA A 129 -6.86 11.06 6.16
CA ALA A 129 -6.28 12.34 5.76
C ALA A 129 -7.29 13.24 5.04
N ILE A 130 -8.13 12.69 4.17
CA ILE A 130 -9.18 13.44 3.47
C ILE A 130 -10.25 13.92 4.46
N ARG A 131 -10.70 13.04 5.36
CA ARG A 131 -11.67 13.36 6.43
C ARG A 131 -11.15 14.41 7.41
N ALA A 132 -9.87 14.33 7.78
CA ALA A 132 -9.21 15.32 8.63
C ALA A 132 -8.87 16.64 7.91
N HIS A 133 -9.29 16.81 6.64
CA HIS A 133 -8.95 17.94 5.78
C HIS A 133 -7.44 18.17 5.67
N LYS A 134 -6.64 17.11 5.72
CA LYS A 134 -5.17 17.17 5.58
C LYS A 134 -4.70 16.87 4.16
N LEU A 135 -5.56 16.25 3.35
CA LEU A 135 -5.31 15.88 1.96
C LEU A 135 -6.51 16.30 1.09
N LEU A 136 -6.26 16.69 -0.17
CA LEU A 136 -7.24 17.18 -1.14
C LEU A 136 -8.01 18.43 -0.67
N ARG A 137 -7.32 19.38 -0.02
CA ARG A 137 -7.95 20.60 0.47
C ARG A 137 -8.45 21.46 -0.69
N GLY A 138 -9.76 21.70 -0.74
CA GLY A 138 -10.40 22.46 -1.82
C GLY A 138 -10.40 21.76 -3.18
N HIS A 139 -9.98 20.50 -3.26
CA HIS A 139 -9.97 19.76 -4.52
C HIS A 139 -11.40 19.38 -4.91
N ARG A 140 -11.78 19.63 -6.18
CA ARG A 140 -13.14 19.37 -6.68
C ARG A 140 -13.59 17.91 -6.56
N LEU A 141 -12.64 16.97 -6.62
CA LEU A 141 -12.89 15.53 -6.51
C LEU A 141 -12.82 14.98 -5.08
N LYS A 142 -12.70 15.83 -4.05
CA LYS A 142 -12.53 15.38 -2.67
C LYS A 142 -13.65 14.41 -2.25
N THR A 143 -14.91 14.78 -2.44
CA THR A 143 -16.08 13.96 -2.06
C THR A 143 -16.08 12.61 -2.79
N ALA A 144 -15.72 12.60 -4.08
CA ALA A 144 -15.64 11.38 -4.87
C ALA A 144 -14.51 10.46 -4.40
N ALA A 145 -13.32 11.01 -4.13
CA ALA A 145 -12.20 10.27 -3.61
C ALA A 145 -12.50 9.68 -2.22
N GLU A 146 -13.13 10.46 -1.34
CA GLU A 146 -13.56 10.00 -0.02
C GLU A 146 -14.55 8.83 -0.12
N LYS A 147 -15.56 8.94 -0.99
CA LYS A 147 -16.55 7.89 -1.22
C LYS A 147 -15.90 6.61 -1.76
N ALA A 148 -15.03 6.76 -2.76
CA ALA A 148 -14.31 5.64 -3.37
C ALA A 148 -13.39 4.93 -2.37
N LEU A 149 -12.62 5.68 -1.58
CA LEU A 149 -11.77 5.13 -0.52
C LEU A 149 -12.58 4.48 0.59
N THR A 150 -13.73 5.04 0.96
CA THR A 150 -14.64 4.42 1.94
C THR A 150 -15.09 3.05 1.43
N ALA A 151 -15.55 2.96 0.18
CA ALA A 151 -15.97 1.68 -0.40
C ALA A 151 -14.80 0.67 -0.51
N ALA A 152 -13.59 1.14 -0.85
CA ALA A 152 -12.40 0.30 -0.88
C ALA A 152 -12.08 -0.29 0.50
N VAL A 153 -12.11 0.54 1.55
CA VAL A 153 -11.82 0.12 2.92
C VAL A 153 -12.90 -0.81 3.47
N GLU A 154 -14.18 -0.51 3.26
CA GLU A 154 -15.30 -1.35 3.73
C GLU A 154 -15.34 -2.72 3.06
N SER A 155 -14.84 -2.81 1.82
CA SER A 155 -14.82 -4.06 1.05
C SER A 155 -13.48 -4.80 1.09
N ASP A 156 -12.50 -4.28 1.85
CA ASP A 156 -11.11 -4.77 1.89
C ASP A 156 -10.47 -4.91 0.49
N MET A 157 -10.63 -3.88 -0.33
CA MET A 157 -10.18 -3.85 -1.72
C MET A 157 -9.03 -2.88 -1.94
N THR A 158 -8.08 -3.29 -2.79
CA THR A 158 -7.03 -2.37 -3.27
C THR A 158 -7.53 -1.50 -4.42
N ILE A 159 -7.16 -0.21 -4.41
CA ILE A 159 -7.50 0.77 -5.46
C ILE A 159 -6.99 0.34 -6.83
N MET A 160 -5.93 -0.47 -6.86
CA MET A 160 -5.30 -0.95 -8.09
C MET A 160 -5.98 -2.21 -8.66
N SER A 161 -6.99 -2.76 -7.98
CA SER A 161 -7.64 -4.01 -8.38
C SER A 161 -8.61 -3.82 -9.55
N PRO A 162 -8.78 -4.83 -10.42
CA PRO A 162 -9.81 -4.81 -11.47
C PRO A 162 -11.24 -4.68 -10.92
N GLU A 163 -11.51 -5.25 -9.75
CA GLU A 163 -12.80 -5.21 -9.07
C GLU A 163 -13.10 -3.79 -8.61
N PHE A 164 -12.12 -3.08 -8.04
CA PHE A 164 -12.28 -1.68 -7.65
C PHE A 164 -12.53 -0.78 -8.86
N ARG A 165 -11.83 -1.03 -9.96
CA ARG A 165 -12.09 -0.35 -11.23
C ARG A 165 -13.51 -0.62 -11.71
N THR A 166 -13.98 -1.86 -11.70
CA THR A 166 -15.36 -2.20 -12.09
C THR A 166 -16.38 -1.46 -11.23
N LEU A 167 -16.15 -1.39 -9.91
CA LEU A 167 -17.01 -0.67 -8.97
C LEU A 167 -17.14 0.82 -9.32
N ILE A 168 -16.00 1.50 -9.53
CA ILE A 168 -15.98 2.94 -9.85
C ILE A 168 -16.69 3.27 -11.16
N TYR A 169 -16.60 2.40 -12.16
CA TYR A 169 -17.21 2.61 -13.47
C TYR A 169 -18.67 2.16 -13.53
N SER A 170 -19.23 1.65 -12.44
CA SER A 170 -20.66 1.35 -12.37
C SER A 170 -21.49 2.64 -12.43
N GLN A 171 -22.57 2.63 -13.22
CA GLN A 171 -23.36 3.83 -13.55
C GLN A 171 -23.86 4.61 -12.32
N ASP A 172 -24.08 3.93 -11.20
CA ASP A 172 -24.70 4.52 -10.02
C ASP A 172 -23.70 4.90 -8.91
N PHE A 173 -22.41 4.59 -9.07
CA PHE A 173 -21.45 4.76 -7.97
C PHE A 173 -21.34 6.23 -7.54
N PHE A 174 -21.08 7.14 -8.48
CA PHE A 174 -21.02 8.58 -8.21
C PHE A 174 -22.36 9.29 -8.33
N ALA A 175 -23.39 8.66 -8.88
CA ALA A 175 -24.73 9.26 -8.97
C ALA A 175 -25.32 9.63 -7.59
N ARG A 176 -24.88 8.93 -6.53
CA ARG A 176 -25.30 9.16 -5.14
C ARG A 176 -24.28 9.99 -4.34
N LEU A 177 -23.63 10.98 -4.96
CA LEU A 177 -22.79 11.91 -4.20
C LEU A 177 -23.68 12.94 -3.49
N PRO A 178 -23.41 13.25 -2.20
CA PRO A 178 -24.28 14.08 -1.38
C PRO A 178 -24.36 15.54 -1.86
N ASP A 179 -23.38 15.99 -2.63
CA ASP A 179 -23.30 17.35 -3.18
C ASP A 179 -23.89 17.47 -4.59
N GLY A 180 -24.40 16.37 -5.18
CA GLY A 180 -24.95 16.36 -6.53
C GLY A 180 -23.90 16.62 -7.62
N THR A 181 -22.60 16.57 -7.29
CA THR A 181 -21.52 16.84 -8.24
C THR A 181 -21.47 15.74 -9.29
N ALA A 182 -21.61 16.12 -10.57
CA ALA A 182 -21.30 15.23 -11.68
C ALA A 182 -19.78 15.00 -11.72
N VAL A 183 -19.36 13.76 -11.50
CA VAL A 183 -17.95 13.36 -11.48
C VAL A 183 -17.71 12.37 -12.60
N ASP A 184 -16.71 12.64 -13.43
CA ASP A 184 -16.19 11.68 -14.40
C ASP A 184 -15.47 10.53 -13.66
N PRO A 185 -15.94 9.27 -13.78
CA PRO A 185 -15.30 8.14 -13.13
C PRO A 185 -13.83 7.96 -13.50
N GLU A 186 -13.44 8.28 -14.73
CA GLU A 186 -12.05 8.18 -15.19
C GLU A 186 -11.17 9.22 -14.46
N GLU A 187 -11.68 10.43 -14.24
CA GLU A 187 -10.94 11.48 -13.53
C GLU A 187 -10.75 11.11 -12.05
N ALA A 188 -11.81 10.62 -11.39
CA ALA A 188 -11.74 10.14 -10.01
C ALA A 188 -10.75 8.97 -9.88
N TYR A 189 -10.80 8.01 -10.81
CA TYR A 189 -9.88 6.88 -10.82
C TYR A 189 -8.43 7.30 -11.02
N LYS A 190 -8.15 8.24 -11.95
CA LYS A 190 -6.81 8.80 -12.15
C LYS A 190 -6.27 9.48 -10.90
N LEU A 191 -7.10 10.24 -10.19
CA LEU A 191 -6.71 10.87 -8.93
C LEU A 191 -6.35 9.81 -7.88
N LEU A 192 -7.23 8.82 -7.66
CA LEU A 192 -7.01 7.76 -6.68
C LEU A 192 -5.74 6.96 -6.98
N LYS A 193 -5.52 6.64 -8.27
CA LYS A 193 -4.27 6.01 -8.72
C LYS A 193 -3.06 6.89 -8.44
N SER A 194 -3.17 8.21 -8.64
CA SER A 194 -2.08 9.14 -8.33
C SER A 194 -1.77 9.17 -6.83
N LEU A 195 -2.79 9.20 -5.97
CA LEU A 195 -2.62 9.08 -4.51
C LEU A 195 -1.87 7.78 -4.15
N GLN A 196 -2.29 6.66 -4.74
CA GLN A 196 -1.69 5.35 -4.49
C GLN A 196 -0.25 5.25 -5.02
N VAL A 197 0.09 5.92 -6.11
CA VAL A 197 1.46 5.94 -6.63
C VAL A 197 2.35 6.84 -5.78
N LEU A 198 1.85 8.03 -5.42
CA LEU A 198 2.61 9.01 -4.65
C LEU A 198 2.88 8.53 -3.22
N GLN A 199 2.04 7.68 -2.65
CA GLN A 199 2.32 7.13 -1.32
C GLN A 199 3.62 6.32 -1.22
N TYR A 200 4.11 5.75 -2.34
CA TYR A 200 5.36 4.96 -2.33
C TYR A 200 6.62 5.84 -2.26
N ILE A 201 6.49 7.14 -2.49
CA ILE A 201 7.61 8.10 -2.44
C ILE A 201 7.55 9.04 -1.24
N VAL A 202 6.47 9.01 -0.47
CA VAL A 202 6.28 9.88 0.71
C VAL A 202 6.20 9.07 2.00
N THR A 203 6.42 9.74 3.13
CA THR A 203 6.29 9.13 4.47
C THR A 203 5.10 9.68 5.26
N ASP A 204 4.52 10.80 4.81
CA ASP A 204 3.33 11.44 5.40
C ASP A 204 2.33 11.76 4.28
N PRO A 205 1.05 11.38 4.40
CA PRO A 205 0.01 11.68 3.40
C PRO A 205 -0.16 13.18 3.10
N GLN A 206 0.19 14.09 4.02
CA GLN A 206 0.14 15.54 3.75
C GLN A 206 1.13 15.96 2.65
N GLN A 207 2.24 15.22 2.50
CA GLN A 207 3.24 15.48 1.46
C GLN A 207 2.66 15.22 0.06
N ILE A 208 1.66 14.34 -0.05
CA ILE A 208 0.97 14.06 -1.32
C ILE A 208 0.22 15.31 -1.79
N ASP A 209 -0.46 16.03 -0.91
CA ASP A 209 -1.21 17.24 -1.27
C ASP A 209 -0.27 18.30 -1.88
N SER A 210 0.90 18.50 -1.27
CA SER A 210 1.95 19.40 -1.78
C SER A 210 2.44 18.99 -3.17
N LEU A 211 2.61 17.69 -3.43
CA LEU A 211 3.01 17.17 -4.74
C LEU A 211 1.91 17.40 -5.80
N LEU A 212 0.65 17.15 -5.44
CA LEU A 212 -0.50 17.39 -6.33
C LEU A 212 -0.64 18.87 -6.69
N GLN A 213 -0.48 19.77 -5.71
CA GLN A 213 -0.51 21.22 -5.93
C GLN A 213 0.62 21.69 -6.84
N ALA A 214 1.79 21.05 -6.77
CA ALA A 214 2.91 21.28 -7.69
C ALA A 214 2.73 20.60 -9.07
N GLY A 215 1.61 19.92 -9.32
CA GLY A 215 1.32 19.23 -10.58
C GLY A 215 2.10 17.92 -10.77
N LEU A 216 2.59 17.33 -9.68
CA LEU A 216 3.39 16.11 -9.68
C LEU A 216 2.53 14.92 -9.26
N TYR A 217 2.06 14.15 -10.25
CA TYR A 217 1.09 13.05 -10.07
C TYR A 217 1.72 11.64 -10.05
N SER A 218 3.05 11.53 -10.22
CA SER A 218 3.74 10.23 -10.24
C SER A 218 5.22 10.35 -9.87
N ALA A 219 5.84 9.24 -9.45
CA ALA A 219 7.28 9.16 -9.21
C ALA A 219 8.10 9.57 -10.44
N HIS A 220 7.70 9.13 -11.64
CA HIS A 220 8.34 9.52 -12.89
C HIS A 220 8.39 11.05 -13.09
N ARG A 221 7.28 11.76 -12.82
CA ARG A 221 7.23 13.23 -12.94
C ARG A 221 8.20 13.92 -11.97
N VAL A 222 8.36 13.38 -10.77
CA VAL A 222 9.34 13.89 -9.80
C VAL A 222 10.77 13.62 -10.28
N ALA A 223 11.05 12.39 -10.73
CA ALA A 223 12.37 11.96 -11.18
C ALA A 223 12.89 12.68 -12.44
N LEU A 224 11.99 13.16 -13.30
CA LEU A 224 12.34 13.97 -14.49
C LEU A 224 12.97 15.32 -14.13
N LEU A 225 12.70 15.86 -12.95
CA LEU A 225 13.29 17.11 -12.49
C LEU A 225 14.67 16.84 -11.88
N SER A 226 15.61 17.78 -12.04
CA SER A 226 16.83 17.73 -11.23
C SER A 226 16.49 17.92 -9.76
N LYS A 227 17.26 17.30 -8.86
CA LYS A 227 17.06 17.37 -7.41
C LYS A 227 16.96 18.80 -6.88
N SER A 228 17.80 19.71 -7.40
CA SER A 228 17.78 21.12 -7.06
C SER A 228 16.51 21.83 -7.52
N THR A 229 16.06 21.56 -8.74
CA THR A 229 14.82 22.13 -9.31
C THR A 229 13.61 21.64 -8.53
N PHE A 230 13.52 20.34 -8.25
CA PHE A 230 12.43 19.75 -7.47
C PHE A 230 12.37 20.34 -6.05
N THR A 231 13.52 20.40 -5.37
CA THR A 231 13.61 20.96 -4.01
C THR A 231 13.13 22.41 -3.99
N THR A 232 13.61 23.23 -4.93
CA THR A 232 13.20 24.65 -5.04
C THR A 232 11.70 24.79 -5.31
N LEU A 233 11.12 23.90 -6.12
CA LEU A 233 9.70 23.91 -6.46
C LEU A 233 8.81 23.56 -5.25
N ILE A 234 9.24 22.63 -4.40
CA ILE A 234 8.38 22.04 -3.36
C ILE A 234 8.65 22.59 -1.95
N GLN A 235 9.81 23.19 -1.68
CA GLN A 235 10.23 23.61 -0.33
C GLN A 235 9.31 24.66 0.31
N ASP A 236 8.61 25.45 -0.50
CA ASP A 236 7.68 26.48 0.00
C ASP A 236 6.31 25.88 0.37
N GLN A 237 6.10 24.59 0.11
CA GLN A 237 4.84 23.91 0.43
C GLN A 237 4.79 23.49 1.90
N PRO A 238 3.60 23.49 2.53
CA PRO A 238 3.43 23.03 3.90
C PRO A 238 3.97 21.61 4.10
N GLY A 239 4.79 21.42 5.16
CA GLY A 239 5.35 20.11 5.52
C GLY A 239 6.51 19.62 4.65
N MET A 240 7.04 20.45 3.74
CA MET A 240 8.13 20.10 2.83
C MET A 240 9.44 20.79 3.23
N SER A 241 10.18 20.19 4.16
CA SER A 241 11.57 20.61 4.42
C SER A 241 12.50 20.20 3.27
N GLN A 242 13.67 20.83 3.17
CA GLN A 242 14.69 20.47 2.18
C GLN A 242 15.09 18.98 2.27
N ASP A 243 15.22 18.44 3.47
CA ASP A 243 15.57 17.02 3.68
C ASP A 243 14.45 16.08 3.21
N ILE A 244 13.20 16.45 3.46
CA ILE A 244 12.02 15.70 2.99
C ILE A 244 11.97 15.73 1.46
N ALA A 245 12.11 16.91 0.85
CA ALA A 245 12.13 17.05 -0.61
C ALA A 245 13.27 16.21 -1.22
N SER A 246 14.48 16.32 -0.67
CA SER A 246 15.61 15.51 -1.08
C SER A 246 15.30 14.02 -1.05
N ARG A 247 14.72 13.52 0.04
CA ARG A 247 14.36 12.10 0.20
C ARG A 247 13.28 11.64 -0.77
N ILE A 248 12.23 12.45 -0.97
CA ILE A 248 11.15 12.14 -1.93
C ILE A 248 11.72 12.05 -3.35
N HIS A 249 12.62 12.96 -3.72
CA HIS A 249 13.28 12.93 -5.03
C HIS A 249 14.12 11.67 -5.21
N ASP A 250 15.00 11.36 -4.24
CA ASP A 250 15.84 10.16 -4.29
C ASP A 250 15.00 8.88 -4.42
N GLN A 251 13.92 8.77 -3.63
CA GLN A 251 13.00 7.64 -3.68
C GLN A 251 12.25 7.56 -5.02
N ALA A 252 11.81 8.69 -5.56
CA ALA A 252 11.15 8.73 -6.86
C ALA A 252 12.08 8.32 -7.99
N THR A 253 13.34 8.77 -7.97
CA THR A 253 14.37 8.35 -8.94
C THR A 253 14.66 6.86 -8.82
N SER A 254 14.77 6.32 -7.60
CA SER A 254 14.98 4.88 -7.40
C SER A 254 13.83 4.05 -7.97
N ILE A 255 12.58 4.44 -7.71
CA ILE A 255 11.41 3.76 -8.26
C ILE A 255 11.34 3.87 -9.79
N ASP A 256 11.65 5.05 -10.35
CA ASP A 256 11.63 5.25 -11.80
C ASP A 256 12.68 4.37 -12.51
N LEU A 257 13.90 4.31 -11.98
CA LEU A 257 14.96 3.44 -12.49
C LEU A 257 14.54 1.96 -12.44
N HIS A 258 13.99 1.51 -11.30
CA HIS A 258 13.54 0.13 -11.17
C HIS A 258 12.41 -0.23 -12.15
N ASN A 259 11.47 0.70 -12.38
CA ASN A 259 10.42 0.52 -13.37
C ASN A 259 10.98 0.40 -14.80
N GLN A 260 11.99 1.22 -15.14
CA GLN A 260 12.67 1.16 -16.44
C GLN A 260 13.41 -0.18 -16.63
N GLU A 261 14.11 -0.66 -15.60
CA GLU A 261 14.79 -1.96 -15.62
C GLU A 261 13.81 -3.11 -15.84
N LYS A 262 12.69 -3.10 -15.13
CA LYS A 262 11.62 -4.11 -15.28
C LYS A 262 11.07 -4.11 -16.70
N TRP A 263 10.74 -2.94 -17.25
CA TRP A 263 10.23 -2.83 -18.62
C TRP A 263 11.25 -3.32 -19.66
N PHE A 264 12.53 -3.01 -19.47
CA PHE A 264 13.59 -3.48 -20.35
C PHE A 264 13.74 -5.01 -20.29
N SER A 265 13.68 -5.59 -19.09
CA SER A 265 13.72 -7.05 -18.89
C SER A 265 12.53 -7.76 -19.54
N GLU A 266 11.32 -7.25 -19.38
CA GLU A 266 10.11 -7.79 -20.01
C GLU A 266 10.19 -7.70 -21.54
N ALA A 267 10.64 -6.56 -22.08
CA ALA A 267 10.82 -6.39 -23.53
C ALA A 267 11.88 -7.34 -24.12
N LEU A 268 12.97 -7.60 -23.38
CA LEU A 268 13.97 -8.59 -23.78
C LEU A 268 13.39 -10.01 -23.76
N ALA A 269 12.64 -10.38 -22.72
CA ALA A 269 12.00 -11.69 -22.63
C ALA A 269 11.04 -11.94 -23.80
N MET A 270 10.25 -10.94 -24.19
CA MET A 270 9.37 -11.03 -25.36
C MET A 270 10.16 -11.29 -26.66
N ARG A 271 11.29 -10.60 -26.85
CA ARG A 271 12.15 -10.82 -28.04
C ARG A 271 12.78 -12.20 -28.07
N THR A 272 13.16 -12.75 -26.92
CA THR A 272 13.70 -14.11 -26.82
C THR A 272 12.65 -15.14 -27.21
N VAL A 273 11.41 -15.01 -26.71
CA VAL A 273 10.30 -15.92 -27.06
C VAL A 273 9.97 -15.84 -28.56
N GLU A 274 9.96 -14.64 -29.15
CA GLU A 274 9.76 -14.47 -30.59
C GLU A 274 10.89 -15.12 -31.41
N SER A 275 12.15 -15.01 -30.96
CA SER A 275 13.29 -15.64 -31.61
C SER A 275 13.25 -17.17 -31.54
N GLU A 276 12.83 -17.73 -30.40
CA GLU A 276 12.68 -19.18 -30.21
C GLU A 276 11.53 -19.74 -31.04
N ALA A 277 10.39 -19.04 -31.10
CA ALA A 277 9.27 -19.43 -31.95
C ALA A 277 9.63 -19.43 -33.46
N CYS A 278 10.46 -18.48 -33.91
CA CYS A 278 10.97 -18.48 -35.29
C CYS A 278 11.97 -19.61 -35.56
N GLN A 279 12.76 -20.03 -34.57
CA GLN A 279 13.69 -21.16 -34.71
C GLN A 279 12.97 -22.52 -34.71
N GLU A 280 11.93 -22.71 -33.89
CA GLU A 280 11.11 -23.93 -33.89
C GLU A 280 10.33 -24.10 -35.21
N PHE A 281 9.87 -23.02 -35.83
CA PHE A 281 9.27 -23.08 -37.17
C PHE A 281 10.29 -23.49 -38.24
N ALA A 282 11.53 -23.00 -38.15
CA ALA A 282 12.59 -23.35 -39.09
C ALA A 282 13.05 -24.81 -38.98
N THR A 283 13.10 -25.36 -37.76
CA THR A 283 13.46 -26.78 -37.53
C THR A 283 12.31 -27.73 -37.83
N SER A 284 11.06 -27.35 -37.55
CA SER A 284 9.87 -28.17 -37.87
C SER A 284 9.58 -28.24 -39.37
N SER A 285 9.98 -27.22 -40.14
CA SER A 285 9.85 -27.22 -41.60
C SER A 285 10.95 -28.02 -42.31
N SER A 286 12.00 -28.44 -41.59
CA SER A 286 13.11 -29.25 -42.11
C SER A 286 12.85 -30.77 -42.05
N THR A 287 11.82 -31.23 -41.34
CA THR A 287 11.50 -32.67 -41.17
C THR A 287 10.39 -33.19 -42.10
N LEU A 288 9.90 -32.37 -43.05
CA LEU A 288 8.83 -32.73 -43.99
C LEU A 288 9.28 -32.94 -45.45
N HIS A 289 10.59 -33.04 -45.70
CA HIS A 289 11.12 -33.40 -47.02
C HIS A 289 11.75 -34.79 -47.03
N ASP A 290 10.89 -35.81 -46.92
CA ASP A 290 11.15 -37.13 -47.51
C ASP A 290 9.79 -37.79 -47.82
N THR A 291 9.15 -37.32 -48.88
CA THR A 291 8.16 -38.12 -49.62
C THR A 291 8.18 -37.67 -51.08
N PRO A 292 8.47 -38.58 -52.03
CA PRO A 292 8.61 -38.23 -53.44
C PRO A 292 7.24 -37.95 -54.08
N SER A 293 7.24 -36.92 -54.91
CA SER A 293 6.11 -36.31 -55.61
C SER A 293 5.19 -37.27 -56.37
N ILE A 294 3.88 -37.05 -56.28
CA ILE A 294 2.93 -37.34 -57.36
C ILE A 294 2.13 -36.06 -57.67
N ILE A 295 2.13 -35.74 -58.96
CA ILE A 295 1.57 -34.58 -59.69
C ILE A 295 0.04 -34.54 -59.59
N LEU A 296 -0.59 -33.35 -59.51
CA LEU A 296 -1.61 -32.90 -60.50
C LEU A 296 -2.13 -31.45 -60.34
N LEU A 297 -1.89 -30.67 -61.41
CA LEU A 297 -2.71 -29.68 -62.12
C LEU A 297 -3.31 -28.41 -61.45
N GLN A 298 -2.81 -27.28 -61.98
CA GLN A 298 -3.53 -26.13 -62.60
C GLN A 298 -4.70 -25.48 -61.83
N ASN A 299 -4.57 -24.18 -61.53
CA ASN A 299 -5.04 -23.14 -62.47
C ASN A 299 -4.60 -21.72 -62.12
N VAL A 300 -4.30 -21.00 -63.20
CA VAL A 300 -3.98 -19.58 -63.29
C VAL A 300 -5.26 -18.76 -63.15
N THR A 301 -5.23 -17.65 -62.40
CA THR A 301 -5.70 -16.36 -62.90
C THR A 301 -5.23 -15.20 -62.03
N SER A 302 -4.37 -14.39 -62.63
CA SER A 302 -4.04 -13.04 -62.20
C SER A 302 -5.28 -12.14 -62.28
N ARG A 303 -5.44 -11.23 -61.33
CA ARG A 303 -5.87 -9.84 -61.60
C ARG A 303 -5.48 -8.92 -60.45
N SER A 304 -4.51 -8.06 -60.76
CA SER A 304 -4.24 -6.77 -60.12
C SER A 304 -5.50 -5.88 -60.14
N ILE A 305 -5.65 -5.01 -59.15
CA ILE A 305 -5.81 -3.55 -59.31
C ILE A 305 -5.68 -2.88 -57.93
N CYS A 306 -4.86 -1.82 -57.88
CA CYS A 306 -4.78 -0.87 -56.78
C CYS A 306 -6.06 -0.04 -56.65
N SER A 307 -6.46 0.26 -55.41
CA SER A 307 -6.89 1.59 -54.92
C SER A 307 -6.86 1.52 -53.40
#